data_AF-A0A2D4IXV9-F1
#
_entry.id   AF-A0A2D4IXV9-F1
#
_cell.length_a   1.000
_cell.length_b   1.000
_cell.length_c   1.000
_cell.angle_alpha   90.00
_cell.angle_beta   90.00
_cell.angle_gamma   90.00
#
_symmetry.space_group_name_H-M   'P 1'
#
loop_
_entity.id
_entity.type
_entity.pdbx_description
1 polymer ?
#
loop_
_entity_poly.entity_id
_entity_poly.type
_entity_poly.pdbx_seq_one_letter_code
_entity_poly.pdbx_strand_id
1 'polypeptide(L)'
;KVLIGWKFIRQTHLSLSTMEAEFSCLSLLCTELVCYKQLMLDMGIKVHEPIVVYEDNQSAIQMALNLVVKTRTKHTDIRYLNVRQCVQSKMIKLEYCMSE
;
A
#
# COMPACT_ATOMS: atom_id res chain seq x y z
N LYS A 1 1.97 -5.84 20.59
CA LYS A 1 1.98 -4.82 19.51
C LYS A 1 1.90 -3.46 20.20
N VAL A 2 2.83 -2.54 19.95
CA VAL A 2 2.78 -1.17 20.46
C VAL A 2 2.32 -0.28 19.30
N LEU A 3 1.35 0.60 19.53
CA LEU A 3 0.91 1.56 18.53
C LEU A 3 2.00 2.63 18.38
N ILE A 4 2.59 2.74 17.19
CA ILE A 4 3.66 3.71 16.89
C ILE A 4 3.08 5.00 16.30
N GLY A 5 1.92 4.92 15.64
CA GLY A 5 1.22 6.08 15.10
C GLY A 5 -0.08 5.69 14.40
N TRP A 6 -0.91 6.69 14.12
CA TRP A 6 -2.13 6.58 13.33
C TRP A 6 -2.25 7.79 12.42
N LYS A 7 -2.81 7.59 11.23
CA LYS A 7 -3.05 8.65 10.26
C LYS A 7 -4.41 8.46 9.60
N PHE A 8 -5.14 9.56 9.45
CA PHE A 8 -6.37 9.60 8.68
C PHE A 8 -6.28 10.70 7.64
N ILE A 9 -6.64 10.36 6.40
CA ILE A 9 -6.54 11.24 5.26
C ILE A 9 -7.85 11.17 4.51
N ARG A 10 -8.49 12.32 4.32
CA ARG A 10 -9.61 12.41 3.40
C ARG A 10 -9.08 12.32 1.97
N GLN A 11 -9.75 11.55 1.12
CA GLN A 11 -9.41 11.44 -0.29
C GLN A 11 -9.32 12.84 -0.92
N THR A 12 -8.14 13.20 -1.40
CA THR A 12 -7.89 14.48 -2.06
C THR A 12 -8.34 14.49 -3.52
N HIS A 13 -8.57 13.30 -4.08
CA HIS A 13 -9.01 13.07 -5.46
C HIS A 13 -10.42 12.50 -5.49
N LEU A 14 -11.13 12.77 -6.58
CA LEU A 14 -12.42 12.15 -6.88
C LEU A 14 -12.19 10.67 -7.21
N SER A 15 -12.34 9.79 -6.22
CA SER A 15 -12.37 8.35 -6.44
C SER A 15 -13.74 7.97 -7.02
N LEU A 16 -13.77 7.17 -8.08
CA LEU A 16 -15.03 6.73 -8.69
C LEU A 16 -15.60 5.50 -8.00
N SER A 17 -14.81 4.85 -7.13
CA SER A 17 -15.23 3.73 -6.31
C SER A 17 -14.51 3.71 -4.95
N THR A 18 -15.08 2.99 -3.98
CA THR A 18 -14.43 2.70 -2.70
C THR A 18 -13.15 1.88 -2.89
N MET A 19 -13.11 0.99 -3.88
CA MET A 19 -11.89 0.27 -4.25
C MET A 19 -10.75 1.21 -4.65
N GLU A 20 -11.00 2.18 -5.54
CA GLU A 20 -9.99 3.14 -5.99
C GLU A 20 -9.49 4.04 -4.86
N ALA A 21 -10.40 4.40 -3.96
CA ALA A 21 -10.07 5.15 -2.75
C ALA A 21 -9.11 4.39 -1.84
N GLU A 22 -9.46 3.15 -1.47
CA GLU A 22 -8.60 2.31 -0.62
C GLU A 22 -7.28 1.99 -1.31
N PHE A 23 -7.32 1.71 -2.62
CA PHE A 23 -6.10 1.50 -3.40
C PHE A 23 -5.19 2.74 -3.43
N SER A 24 -5.77 3.94 -3.45
CA SER A 24 -5.03 5.18 -3.35
C SER A 24 -4.41 5.37 -1.95
N CYS A 25 -5.16 5.01 -0.91
CA CYS A 25 -4.66 4.99 0.48
C CYS A 25 -3.47 4.02 0.62
N LEU A 26 -3.62 2.81 0.10
CA LEU A 26 -2.58 1.78 0.02
C LEU A 26 -1.29 2.27 -0.65
N SER A 27 -1.41 2.98 -1.78
CA SER A 27 -0.24 3.54 -2.45
C SER A 27 0.47 4.60 -1.61
N LEU A 28 -0.27 5.41 -0.85
CA LEU A 28 0.33 6.40 0.02
C LEU A 28 1.04 5.72 1.20
N LEU A 29 0.38 4.73 1.81
CA LEU A 29 0.96 3.90 2.85
C LEU A 29 2.28 3.24 2.39
N CYS A 30 2.31 2.70 1.16
CA CYS A 30 3.54 2.14 0.57
C CYS A 30 4.70 3.15 0.59
N THR A 31 4.42 4.39 0.19
CA THR A 31 5.43 5.48 0.19
C THR A 31 5.91 5.78 1.60
N GLU A 32 4.99 5.87 2.55
CA GLU A 32 5.32 6.12 3.96
C GLU A 32 6.15 4.98 4.55
N LEU A 33 5.81 3.72 4.26
CA LEU A 33 6.57 2.56 4.70
C LEU A 33 8.00 2.55 4.16
N VAL A 34 8.21 2.97 2.91
CA VAL A 34 9.56 3.15 2.35
C VAL A 34 10.33 4.20 3.15
N CYS A 35 9.72 5.35 3.43
CA CYS A 35 10.33 6.40 4.24
C CYS A 35 10.63 5.93 5.68
N TYR A 36 9.70 5.24 6.33
CA TYR A 36 9.89 4.69 7.67
C TYR A 36 10.99 3.63 7.69
N LYS A 37 11.05 2.76 6.69
CA LYS A 37 12.13 1.77 6.55
C LYS A 37 13.48 2.47 6.47
N GLN A 38 13.62 3.46 5.59
CA GLN A 38 14.88 4.19 5.45
C GLN A 38 15.26 4.89 6.75
N LEU A 39 14.31 5.57 7.39
CA LEU A 39 14.52 6.25 8.67
C LEU A 39 14.98 5.30 9.77
N MET A 40 14.38 4.11 9.87
CA MET A 40 14.78 3.08 10.83
C MET A 40 16.19 2.56 10.54
N LEU A 41 16.53 2.34 9.27
CA LEU A 41 17.88 1.93 8.87
C LEU A 41 18.92 3.00 9.21
N ASP A 42 18.61 4.28 9.00
CA ASP A 42 19.50 5.40 9.34
C ASP A 42 19.73 5.50 10.86
N MET A 43 18.77 5.07 11.68
CA MET A 43 18.90 4.94 13.14
C MET A 43 19.61 3.65 13.58
N GLY A 44 20.02 2.78 12.66
CA GLY A 44 20.63 1.48 12.95
C GLY A 44 19.64 0.40 13.40
N ILE A 45 18.34 0.63 13.24
CA ILE A 45 17.28 -0.32 13.58
C ILE A 45 17.02 -1.24 12.39
N LYS A 46 17.15 -2.56 12.61
CA LYS A 46 16.82 -3.55 11.58
C LYS A 46 15.31 -3.68 11.42
N VAL A 47 14.84 -3.55 10.18
CA VAL A 47 13.43 -3.76 9.81
C VAL A 47 13.26 -5.19 9.30
N HIS A 48 12.25 -5.90 9.82
CA HIS A 48 11.88 -7.22 9.35
C HIS A 48 10.90 -7.10 8.17
N GLU A 49 11.23 -7.75 7.06
CA GLU A 49 10.42 -7.77 5.84
C GLU A 49 9.87 -9.20 5.58
N PRO A 50 8.67 -9.37 5.02
CA PRO A 50 7.74 -8.31 4.60
C PRO A 50 7.00 -7.65 5.78
N ILE A 51 6.71 -6.36 5.64
CA ILE A 51 5.80 -5.64 6.53
C ILE A 51 4.36 -6.08 6.23
N VAL A 52 3.66 -6.61 7.22
CA VAL A 52 2.27 -7.04 7.06
C VAL A 52 1.35 -5.81 7.11
N VAL A 53 0.61 -5.58 6.03
CA VAL A 53 -0.38 -4.52 5.88
C VAL A 53 -1.76 -5.15 5.85
N TYR A 54 -2.66 -4.65 6.71
CA TYR A 54 -4.03 -5.15 6.80
C TYR A 54 -4.96 -4.24 6.02
N GLU A 55 -5.79 -4.83 5.19
CA GLU A 55 -6.79 -4.14 4.36
C GLU A 55 -8.13 -4.87 4.49
N ASP A 56 -9.22 -4.12 4.59
CA ASP A 56 -10.57 -4.66 4.66
C ASP A 56 -11.28 -4.69 3.30
N ASN A 57 -10.70 -4.04 2.29
CA ASN A 57 -11.25 -4.07 0.94
C ASN A 57 -10.58 -5.16 0.09
N GLN A 58 -11.24 -6.32 -0.01
CA GLN A 58 -10.75 -7.45 -0.81
C GLN A 58 -10.52 -7.10 -2.28
N SER A 59 -11.32 -6.19 -2.86
CA SER A 59 -11.14 -5.77 -4.25
C SER A 59 -9.85 -4.97 -4.44
N ALA A 60 -9.47 -4.14 -3.46
CA ALA A 60 -8.20 -3.42 -3.46
C ALA A 60 -7.00 -4.39 -3.29
N ILE A 61 -7.13 -5.40 -2.42
CA ILE A 61 -6.13 -6.47 -2.25
C ILE A 61 -5.93 -7.23 -3.57
N GLN A 62 -7.03 -7.67 -4.20
CA GLN A 62 -6.96 -8.37 -5.48
C GLN A 62 -6.33 -7.50 -6.56
N MET A 63 -6.66 -6.20 -6.62
CA MET A 63 -6.06 -5.26 -7.56
C MET A 63 -4.55 -5.11 -7.34
N ALA A 64 -4.09 -5.09 -6.08
CA ALA A 64 -2.66 -5.03 -5.75
C ALA A 64 -1.91 -6.33 -6.12
N LEU A 65 -2.57 -7.49 -5.96
CA LEU A 65 -1.99 -8.80 -6.28
C LEU A 65 -2.05 -9.15 -7.77
N ASN A 66 -2.99 -8.56 -8.52
CA ASN A 66 -3.18 -8.81 -9.94
C ASN A 66 -2.07 -8.16 -10.78
N LEU A 67 -0.89 -8.79 -10.83
CA LEU A 67 0.28 -8.34 -11.60
C LEU A 67 0.06 -8.26 -13.13
N VAL A 68 -1.10 -8.72 -13.62
CA VAL A 68 -1.48 -8.80 -15.04
C VAL A 68 -2.51 -7.71 -15.39
N VAL A 69 -2.15 -6.44 -15.23
CA VAL A 69 -2.86 -5.38 -15.95
C VAL A 69 -2.23 -5.28 -17.35
N LYS A 70 -2.82 -5.99 -18.31
CA LYS A 70 -2.59 -5.76 -19.75
C LYS A 70 -3.50 -4.62 -20.19
N THR A 71 -3.18 -3.37 -19.84
CA THR A 71 -3.95 -2.23 -20.38
C THR A 71 -3.01 -1.14 -20.86
N ARG A 72 -3.03 -0.96 -22.20
CA ARG A 72 -2.18 -0.07 -23.01
C ARG A 72 -2.56 1.39 -22.82
N THR A 73 -2.21 2.03 -21.71
CA THR A 73 -2.30 3.49 -21.60
C THR A 73 -1.02 4.06 -20.98
N LYS A 74 -0.50 5.14 -21.58
CA LYS A 74 0.66 5.93 -21.09
C LYS A 74 0.46 6.55 -19.69
N HIS A 75 -0.70 6.34 -19.06
CA HIS A 75 -1.13 6.85 -17.77
C HIS A 75 -1.46 5.73 -16.80
N THR A 76 -0.74 4.61 -16.84
CA THR A 76 -0.76 3.63 -15.73
C THR A 76 -0.51 4.40 -14.45
N ASP A 77 -1.55 4.50 -13.63
CA ASP A 77 -1.60 5.29 -12.41
C ASP A 77 -0.33 5.03 -11.58
N ILE A 78 0.46 6.07 -11.29
CA ILE A 78 1.72 5.95 -10.54
C ILE A 78 1.48 5.20 -9.22
N ARG A 79 0.27 5.33 -8.66
CA ARG A 79 -0.19 4.58 -7.50
C ARG A 79 -0.13 3.07 -7.69
N TYR A 80 -0.55 2.59 -8.85
CA TYR A 80 -0.51 1.18 -9.20
C TYR A 80 0.91 0.65 -9.30
N LEU A 81 1.80 1.40 -9.97
CA LEU A 81 3.21 1.02 -10.06
C LEU A 81 3.88 0.98 -8.69
N ASN A 82 3.57 1.94 -7.82
CA ASN A 82 4.10 2.02 -6.47
C ASN A 82 3.71 0.81 -5.62
N VAL A 83 2.41 0.51 -5.51
CA VAL A 83 1.91 -0.66 -4.74
C VAL A 83 2.50 -1.94 -5.32
N ARG A 84 2.51 -2.09 -6.64
CA ARG A 84 3.07 -3.26 -7.32
C ARG A 84 4.55 -3.46 -7.00
N GLN A 85 5.35 -2.40 -7.04
CA GLN A 85 6.77 -2.47 -6.74
C GLN A 85 7.01 -2.89 -5.28
N CYS A 86 6.20 -2.40 -4.35
CA CYS A 86 6.27 -2.76 -2.94
C CYS A 86 5.92 -4.23 -2.68
N VAL A 87 4.90 -4.75 -3.37
CA VAL A 87 4.53 -6.18 -3.30
C VAL A 87 5.59 -7.06 -3.98
N GLN A 88 6.07 -6.70 -5.17
CA GLN A 88 7.05 -7.48 -5.93
C GLN A 88 8.42 -7.54 -5.24
N SER A 89 8.83 -6.46 -4.58
CA SER A 89 10.06 -6.42 -3.78
C SER A 89 9.94 -7.20 -2.46
N LYS A 90 8.76 -7.78 -2.16
CA LYS A 90 8.45 -8.42 -0.86
C LYS A 90 8.65 -7.47 0.33
N MET A 91 8.54 -6.17 0.10
CA MET A 91 8.61 -5.18 1.17
C MET A 91 7.31 -5.19 1.98
N ILE A 92 6.16 -5.37 1.31
CA ILE A 92 4.86 -5.52 1.96
C ILE A 92 4.22 -6.88 1.66
N LYS A 93 3.40 -7.34 2.60
CA LYS A 93 2.46 -8.45 2.44
C LYS A 93 1.07 -7.97 2.84
N LEU A 94 0.13 -8.01 1.90
CA LEU A 94 -1.26 -7.65 2.15
C LEU A 94 -2.00 -8.84 2.75
N GLU A 95 -2.71 -8.61 3.85
CA GLU A 95 -3.60 -9.58 4.49
C GLU A 95 -4.98 -8.96 4.68
N TYR A 96 -6.02 -9.73 4.38
CA TYR A 96 -7.38 -9.30 4.62
C TYR A 96 -7.66 -9.26 6.13
N CYS A 97 -8.27 -8.18 6.59
CA CYS A 97 -8.83 -8.06 7.93
C CYS A 97 -10.32 -7.72 7.84
N MET A 98 -11.14 -8.33 8.68
CA MET A 98 -12.55 -7.94 8.79
C MET A 98 -12.66 -6.54 9.37
N SER A 99 -13.50 -5.69 8.77
CA SER A 99 -13.98 -4.46 9.38
C SER A 99 -14.81 -4.83 10.62
N GLU A 100 -14.61 -4.14 11.75
CA GLU A 100 -15.48 -4.26 12.93
C GLU A 100 -16.89 -3.69 12.70
#